data_AF-A0A9D1WF98-F1
#
_entry.id   AF-A0A9D1WF98-F1
#
_cell.length_a   1.000
_cell.length_b   1.000
_cell.length_c   1.000
_cell.angle_alpha   90.00
_cell.angle_beta   90.00
_cell.angle_gamma   90.00
#
_symmetry.space_group_name_H-M   'P 1'
#
loop_
_entity.id
_entity.type
_entity.pdbx_description
1 polymer ?
#
loop_
_entity_poly.entity_id
_entity_poly.type
_entity_poly.pdbx_seq_one_letter_code
_entity_poly.pdbx_strand_id
1 'polypeptide(L)'
;MSSFSINESLFVLDLDDDAPSILPVGEVLPDGIKIGVDRDRGEQFAFYVSEDGRYDILAARPVLAERWVKEGYLEKRMLQIHLNDQDEIDCYLLISPSSHLLGRMTDIRAYGSRYFAHVVASAMWHTRNKDPFINMRDGILCELYGVVLPTYTLTPQIADIALLNNILRGQYDSEDLRNNEDFKQAGQFGGLSFMSFNQALKAHNMAPDTIEPYFQVGEYVDDFVQMAPHALITGPLELKAEYQIYATSTDVVLLAMSQAWAQELIDRNLVLQMDMKSVQIGREMIKVLALPRRAALESLDNRHYGINQDDVFTLALAMQRARRKLPEAQLQDALYVQALGLVLPTKFEGGSKEQDAKVLQEVVTVGPFAQSPFLDDVLHSAQAVLQA
;
A
#
# COMPACT_ATOMS: atom_id res chain seq x y z
N MET A 1 50.53 24.56 3.52
CA MET A 1 49.89 23.91 4.67
C MET A 1 48.93 24.91 5.30
N SER A 2 47.65 24.86 4.92
CA SER A 2 46.57 25.64 5.53
C SER A 2 45.65 24.65 6.23
N SER A 3 45.70 24.65 7.56
CA SER A 3 44.85 23.84 8.44
C SER A 3 43.42 24.34 8.34
N PHE A 4 42.55 23.58 7.69
CA PHE A 4 41.10 23.71 7.86
C PHE A 4 40.75 23.20 9.25
N SER A 5 40.48 24.10 10.19
CA SER A 5 39.82 23.76 11.45
C SER A 5 38.32 23.68 11.17
N ILE A 6 37.81 22.45 11.04
CA ILE A 6 36.38 22.19 11.05
C ILE A 6 35.90 22.44 12.48
N ASN A 7 34.95 23.36 12.65
CA ASN A 7 34.33 23.55 13.94
C ASN A 7 33.29 22.44 14.16
N GLU A 8 33.72 21.35 14.80
CA GLU A 8 32.89 20.17 15.08
C GLU A 8 31.72 20.48 16.03
N SER A 9 31.68 21.67 16.65
CA SER A 9 30.56 22.09 17.50
C SER A 9 29.28 22.49 16.74
N LEU A 10 29.32 22.52 15.40
CA LEU A 10 28.14 22.72 14.53
C LEU A 10 27.53 21.41 14.03
N PHE A 11 28.16 20.27 14.35
CA PHE A 11 27.72 18.92 13.97
C PHE A 11 27.33 18.07 15.19
N VAL A 12 27.09 18.71 16.33
CA VAL A 12 26.30 18.10 17.39
C VAL A 12 24.86 18.19 16.92
N LEU A 13 24.38 17.15 16.24
CA LEU A 13 22.94 16.85 16.27
C LEU A 13 22.65 16.56 17.74
N ASP A 14 21.91 17.44 18.40
CA ASP A 14 21.22 17.07 19.63
C ASP A 14 20.38 15.83 19.28
N LEU A 15 20.88 14.67 19.70
CA LEU A 15 20.18 13.38 19.67
C LEU A 15 19.24 13.26 20.89
N ASP A 16 19.06 14.34 21.63
CA ASP A 16 18.03 14.46 22.64
C ASP A 16 16.69 14.67 21.92
N ASP A 17 15.89 13.61 21.96
CA ASP A 17 14.52 13.46 21.45
C ASP A 17 13.53 14.35 22.27
N ASP A 18 13.88 15.63 22.43
CA ASP A 18 13.18 16.63 23.24
C ASP A 18 11.95 17.20 22.55
N ALA A 19 11.59 16.70 21.35
CA ALA A 19 10.31 17.04 20.74
C ALA A 19 9.19 16.44 21.61
N PRO A 20 8.35 17.27 22.25
CA PRO A 20 7.30 16.78 23.12
C PRO A 20 6.37 15.87 22.32
N SER A 21 6.10 14.68 22.88
CA SER A 21 5.14 13.74 22.33
C SER A 21 3.82 14.47 22.05
N ILE A 22 3.26 14.25 20.85
CA ILE A 22 2.01 14.92 20.45
C ILE A 22 0.83 14.31 21.22
N LEU A 23 0.84 12.99 21.41
CA LEU A 23 -0.20 12.27 22.14
C LEU A 23 0.41 11.38 23.22
N PRO A 24 -0.08 11.43 24.48
CA PRO A 24 0.37 10.54 25.52
C PRO A 24 0.04 9.07 25.23
N VAL A 25 1.00 8.18 25.49
CA VAL A 25 0.78 6.74 25.48
C VAL A 25 -0.29 6.36 26.51
N GLY A 26 -1.24 5.52 26.09
CA GLY A 26 -2.36 5.06 26.90
C GLY A 26 -3.61 5.93 26.76
N GLU A 27 -3.55 7.04 26.04
CA GLU A 27 -4.73 7.84 25.72
C GLU A 27 -5.74 7.06 24.88
N VAL A 28 -7.03 7.28 25.14
CA VAL A 28 -8.14 6.70 24.39
C VAL A 28 -8.76 7.77 23.51
N LEU A 29 -8.67 7.55 22.20
CA LEU A 29 -9.27 8.41 21.19
C LEU A 29 -10.81 8.30 21.20
N PRO A 30 -11.55 9.29 20.66
CA PRO A 30 -13.03 9.29 20.64
C PRO A 30 -13.70 8.07 19.99
N ASP A 31 -12.99 7.37 19.11
CA ASP A 31 -13.43 6.14 18.43
C ASP A 31 -13.12 4.86 19.24
N GLY A 32 -12.52 5.02 20.43
CA GLY A 32 -12.15 3.92 21.33
C GLY A 32 -10.77 3.34 21.06
N ILE A 33 -10.02 3.84 20.08
CA ILE A 33 -8.65 3.39 19.82
C ILE A 33 -7.73 3.91 20.92
N LYS A 34 -6.97 3.01 21.53
CA LYS A 34 -6.00 3.36 22.57
C LYS A 34 -4.58 3.44 22.00
N ILE A 35 -3.89 4.55 22.26
CA ILE A 35 -2.50 4.77 21.85
C ILE A 35 -1.58 3.82 22.61
N GLY A 36 -0.82 2.99 21.89
CA GLY A 36 0.03 1.95 22.46
C GLY A 36 1.51 2.32 22.47
N VAL A 37 2.11 2.49 21.30
CA VAL A 37 3.57 2.67 21.15
C VAL A 37 3.86 3.88 20.28
N ASP A 38 4.78 4.73 20.70
CA ASP A 38 5.40 5.77 19.88
C ASP A 38 6.51 5.15 19.03
N ARG A 39 6.36 5.22 17.70
CA ARG A 39 7.20 4.47 16.75
C ARG A 39 8.30 5.34 16.13
N ASP A 40 7.95 6.56 15.73
CA ASP A 40 8.85 7.52 15.07
C ASP A 40 8.20 8.91 15.10
N ARG A 41 9.00 9.97 15.06
CA ARG A 41 8.51 11.35 15.08
C ARG A 41 9.33 12.29 14.22
N GLY A 42 8.70 13.38 13.82
CA GLY A 42 9.33 14.55 13.21
C GLY A 42 8.91 15.82 13.95
N GLU A 43 9.35 16.98 13.44
CA GLU A 43 9.06 18.26 14.09
C GLU A 43 7.53 18.55 14.17
N GLN A 44 6.80 18.18 13.13
CA GLN A 44 5.39 18.53 12.94
C GLN A 44 4.46 17.31 12.94
N PHE A 45 4.97 16.12 13.19
CA PHE A 45 4.19 14.87 13.18
C PHE A 45 4.80 13.79 14.07
N ALA A 46 4.00 12.80 14.45
CA ALA A 46 4.43 11.59 15.16
C ALA A 46 3.62 10.38 14.69
N PHE A 47 4.25 9.20 14.69
CA PHE A 47 3.64 7.92 14.39
C PHE A 47 3.43 7.11 15.67
N TYR A 48 2.23 6.56 15.80
CA TYR A 48 1.88 5.66 16.88
C TYR A 48 1.31 4.35 16.33
N VAL A 49 1.41 3.30 17.12
CA VAL A 49 0.70 2.04 16.91
C VAL A 49 -0.34 1.89 18.02
N SER A 50 -1.56 1.48 17.69
CA SER A 50 -2.60 1.19 18.68
C SER A 50 -2.18 0.07 19.63
N GLU A 51 -2.70 0.07 20.86
CA GLU A 51 -2.36 -0.94 21.89
C GLU A 51 -2.68 -2.38 21.43
N ASP A 52 -3.71 -2.56 20.61
CA ASP A 52 -4.09 -3.84 20.01
C ASP A 52 -3.32 -4.19 18.72
N GLY A 53 -2.43 -3.31 18.25
CA GLY A 53 -1.62 -3.48 17.05
C GLY A 53 -2.41 -3.43 15.73
N ARG A 54 -3.69 -3.05 15.75
CA ARG A 54 -4.56 -3.06 14.55
C ARG A 54 -4.46 -1.80 13.70
N TYR A 55 -3.96 -0.71 14.26
CA TYR A 55 -3.93 0.59 13.60
C TYR A 55 -2.56 1.26 13.72
N ASP A 56 -2.10 1.79 12.60
CA ASP A 56 -1.04 2.78 12.51
C ASP A 56 -1.67 4.17 12.49
N ILE A 57 -1.17 5.07 13.34
CA ILE A 57 -1.76 6.38 13.59
C ILE A 57 -0.71 7.44 13.31
N LEU A 58 -0.99 8.36 12.39
CA LEU A 58 -0.19 9.56 12.16
C LEU A 58 -0.88 10.74 12.83
N ALA A 59 -0.25 11.31 13.86
CA ALA A 59 -0.65 12.59 14.43
C ALA A 59 0.16 13.70 13.78
N ALA A 60 -0.50 14.73 13.25
CA ALA A 60 0.14 15.87 12.62
C ALA A 60 -0.35 17.17 13.25
N ARG A 61 0.57 18.11 13.50
CA ARG A 61 0.23 19.45 14.00
C ARG A 61 -0.62 20.21 12.96
N PRO A 62 -1.49 21.15 13.38
CA PRO A 62 -2.42 21.85 12.49
C PRO A 62 -1.75 22.48 11.26
N VAL A 63 -0.58 23.11 11.45
CA VAL A 63 0.18 23.76 10.38
C VAL A 63 0.49 22.81 9.22
N LEU A 64 0.86 21.57 9.53
CA LEU A 64 1.22 20.56 8.52
C LEU A 64 -0.03 19.93 7.89
N ALA A 65 -0.99 19.51 8.71
CA ALA A 65 -2.19 18.83 8.27
C ALA A 65 -3.11 19.73 7.41
N GLU A 66 -3.31 20.98 7.82
CA GLU A 66 -4.11 21.95 7.06
C GLU A 66 -3.46 22.28 5.71
N ARG A 67 -2.13 22.26 5.65
CA ARG A 67 -1.39 22.45 4.40
C ARG A 67 -1.61 21.28 3.44
N TRP A 68 -1.59 20.03 3.92
CA TRP A 68 -1.93 18.87 3.10
C TRP A 68 -3.34 18.96 2.52
N VAL A 69 -4.31 19.41 3.31
CA VAL A 69 -5.69 19.59 2.85
C VAL A 69 -5.78 20.71 1.82
N LYS A 70 -5.14 21.85 2.07
CA LYS A 70 -5.14 23.01 1.18
C LYS A 70 -4.49 22.70 -0.18
N GLU A 71 -3.40 21.95 -0.18
CA GLU A 71 -2.68 21.52 -1.39
C GLU A 71 -3.33 20.28 -2.04
N GLY A 72 -4.39 19.75 -1.43
CA GLY A 72 -5.22 18.68 -1.99
C GLY A 72 -4.61 17.28 -1.89
N TYR A 73 -3.60 17.05 -1.05
CA TYR A 73 -3.04 15.72 -0.80
C TYR A 73 -3.99 14.81 -0.03
N LEU A 74 -4.77 15.39 0.89
CA LEU A 74 -5.80 14.71 1.66
C LEU A 74 -7.08 15.52 1.65
N GLU A 75 -8.21 14.84 1.75
CA GLU A 75 -9.46 15.52 2.06
C GLU A 75 -9.60 15.72 3.56
N LYS A 76 -10.23 16.84 3.97
CA LYS A 76 -10.43 17.14 5.40
C LYS A 76 -11.16 16.01 6.15
N ARG A 77 -12.08 15.32 5.48
CA ARG A 77 -12.84 14.19 6.08
C ARG A 77 -11.99 12.97 6.41
N MET A 78 -10.79 12.86 5.84
CA MET A 78 -9.84 11.76 6.11
C MET A 78 -9.04 11.98 7.39
N LEU A 79 -9.10 13.18 7.95
CA LEU A 79 -8.39 13.57 9.17
C LEU A 79 -9.38 13.72 10.32
N GLN A 80 -9.17 12.97 11.39
CA GLN A 80 -9.90 13.16 12.64
C GLN A 80 -9.27 14.32 13.42
N ILE A 81 -10.10 15.12 14.06
CA ILE A 81 -9.66 16.25 14.89
C ILE A 81 -9.48 15.75 16.32
N HIS A 82 -8.31 16.02 16.89
CA HIS A 82 -8.04 15.85 18.32
C HIS A 82 -7.97 17.22 18.99
N LEU A 83 -8.68 17.38 20.11
CA LEU A 83 -8.80 18.63 20.87
C LEU A 83 -8.03 18.50 22.19
N ASN A 84 -7.38 19.58 22.61
CA ASN A 84 -6.77 19.66 23.93
C ASN A 84 -7.82 19.91 25.04
N ASP A 85 -7.36 19.96 26.30
CA ASP A 85 -8.18 20.26 27.49
C ASP A 85 -8.90 21.63 27.44
N GLN A 86 -8.54 22.49 26.48
CA GLN A 86 -9.11 23.84 26.29
C GLN A 86 -10.08 23.90 25.10
N ASP A 87 -10.48 22.75 24.54
CA ASP A 87 -11.33 22.62 23.33
C ASP A 87 -10.70 23.24 22.06
N GLU A 88 -9.38 23.43 22.02
CA GLU A 88 -8.65 23.89 20.83
C GLU A 88 -8.07 22.71 20.06
N ILE A 89 -7.93 22.87 18.73
CA ILE A 89 -7.34 21.81 17.88
C ILE A 89 -5.86 21.65 18.23
N ASP A 90 -5.53 20.52 18.84
CA ASP A 90 -4.16 20.17 19.19
C ASP A 90 -3.45 19.50 18.01
N CYS A 91 -4.10 18.49 17.43
CA CYS A 91 -3.57 17.81 16.25
C CYS A 91 -4.67 17.18 15.38
N TYR A 92 -4.25 16.75 14.19
CA TYR A 92 -5.05 15.95 13.26
C TYR A 92 -4.53 14.52 13.22
N LEU A 93 -5.44 13.55 13.19
CA LEU A 93 -5.13 12.13 13.21
C LEU A 93 -5.52 11.49 11.88
N LEU A 94 -4.58 10.75 11.30
CA LEU A 94 -4.83 9.84 10.19
C LEU A 94 -4.67 8.41 10.69
N ILE A 95 -5.76 7.64 10.63
CA ILE A 95 -5.84 6.29 11.20
C ILE A 95 -5.91 5.27 10.06
N SER A 96 -4.82 4.53 9.90
CA SER A 96 -4.64 3.48 8.91
C SER A 96 -4.70 2.11 9.58
N PRO A 97 -5.28 1.08 8.94
CA PRO A 97 -5.05 -0.31 9.36
C PRO A 97 -3.54 -0.60 9.36
N SER A 98 -3.05 -1.36 10.33
CA SER A 98 -1.61 -1.75 10.41
C SER A 98 -1.17 -2.67 9.27
N SER A 99 -2.12 -3.22 8.52
CA SER A 99 -1.89 -3.95 7.27
C SER A 99 -1.54 -3.06 6.08
N HIS A 100 -1.74 -1.74 6.22
CA HIS A 100 -1.33 -0.73 5.25
C HIS A 100 -0.16 0.03 5.79
N LEU A 101 0.80 0.31 4.93
CA LEU A 101 1.98 1.04 5.33
C LEU A 101 1.68 2.54 5.47
N LEU A 102 2.03 3.06 6.64
CA LEU A 102 2.06 4.47 6.94
C LEU A 102 3.44 4.78 7.52
N GLY A 103 4.32 5.49 6.81
CA GLY A 103 5.70 5.69 7.27
C GLY A 103 6.55 6.57 6.36
N ARG A 104 7.75 6.94 6.81
CA ARG A 104 8.67 7.79 6.03
C ARG A 104 9.20 7.06 4.80
N MET A 105 9.26 7.75 3.67
CA MET A 105 9.82 7.21 2.41
C MET A 105 11.24 6.68 2.56
N THR A 106 12.07 7.24 3.45
CA THR A 106 13.45 6.79 3.71
C THR A 106 13.54 5.41 4.35
N ASP A 107 12.53 5.00 5.11
CA ASP A 107 12.58 3.82 5.98
C ASP A 107 11.90 2.61 5.32
N ILE A 108 11.27 2.86 4.17
CA ILE A 108 10.44 1.89 3.48
C ILE A 108 11.28 0.98 2.60
N ARG A 109 11.03 -0.32 2.68
CA ARG A 109 11.69 -1.34 1.86
C ARG A 109 10.66 -2.31 1.31
N ALA A 110 10.85 -2.72 0.06
CA ALA A 110 9.92 -3.61 -0.60
C ALA A 110 10.14 -5.10 -0.35
N TYR A 111 11.33 -5.47 0.14
CA TYR A 111 11.66 -6.85 0.50
C TYR A 111 11.29 -7.87 -0.59
N GLY A 112 11.46 -7.51 -1.87
CA GLY A 112 11.14 -8.40 -2.99
C GLY A 112 9.68 -8.36 -3.46
N SER A 113 8.77 -7.66 -2.77
CA SER A 113 7.35 -7.59 -3.16
C SER A 113 7.13 -6.63 -4.32
N ARG A 114 6.68 -7.20 -5.45
CA ARG A 114 6.29 -6.42 -6.63
C ARG A 114 5.03 -5.61 -6.37
N TYR A 115 4.01 -6.21 -5.75
CA TYR A 115 2.78 -5.49 -5.39
C TYR A 115 3.09 -4.24 -4.59
N PHE A 116 3.99 -4.35 -3.61
CA PHE A 116 4.36 -3.21 -2.80
C PHE A 116 5.18 -2.16 -3.55
N ALA A 117 6.06 -2.57 -4.47
CA ALA A 117 6.72 -1.63 -5.38
C ALA A 117 5.70 -0.80 -6.19
N HIS A 118 4.61 -1.42 -6.65
CA HIS A 118 3.52 -0.74 -7.31
C HIS A 118 2.74 0.22 -6.39
N VAL A 119 2.50 -0.16 -5.13
CA VAL A 119 1.87 0.72 -4.13
C VAL A 119 2.65 2.02 -3.99
N VAL A 120 3.97 1.91 -3.82
CA VAL A 120 4.87 3.05 -3.69
C VAL A 120 4.88 3.88 -4.98
N ALA A 121 5.05 3.25 -6.14
CA ALA A 121 5.07 3.96 -7.43
C ALA A 121 3.75 4.70 -7.69
N SER A 122 2.61 4.08 -7.37
CA SER A 122 1.28 4.69 -7.49
C SER A 122 1.16 5.94 -6.62
N ALA A 123 1.63 5.88 -5.37
CA ALA A 123 1.64 7.04 -4.48
C ALA A 123 2.55 8.16 -4.99
N MET A 124 3.72 7.82 -5.52
CA MET A 124 4.65 8.79 -6.12
C MET A 124 4.05 9.46 -7.37
N TRP A 125 3.45 8.68 -8.27
CA TRP A 125 2.79 9.21 -9.47
C TRP A 125 1.62 10.12 -9.12
N HIS A 126 0.80 9.74 -8.16
CA HIS A 126 -0.30 10.58 -7.70
C HIS A 126 0.19 11.90 -7.11
N THR A 127 1.23 11.83 -6.27
CA THR A 127 1.86 13.01 -5.65
C THR A 127 2.43 13.95 -6.71
N ARG A 128 3.10 13.40 -7.73
CA ARG A 128 3.64 14.15 -8.88
C ARG A 128 2.57 14.77 -9.77
N ASN A 129 1.40 14.14 -9.89
CA ASN A 129 0.26 14.71 -10.61
C ASN A 129 -0.27 15.97 -9.90
N LYS A 130 -0.20 16.03 -8.57
CA LYS A 130 -0.56 17.23 -7.80
C LYS A 130 0.53 18.30 -7.84
N ASP A 131 1.78 17.92 -7.55
CA ASP A 131 2.93 18.81 -7.57
C ASP A 131 4.16 18.14 -8.24
N PRO A 132 4.56 18.60 -9.45
CA PRO A 132 5.70 18.04 -10.17
C PRO A 132 7.06 18.22 -9.47
N PHE A 133 7.17 19.16 -8.51
CA PHE A 133 8.43 19.59 -7.93
C PHE A 133 8.60 19.25 -6.45
N ILE A 134 7.53 18.82 -5.78
CA ILE A 134 7.57 18.55 -4.34
C ILE A 134 8.67 17.55 -3.95
N ASN A 135 9.37 17.79 -2.84
CA ASN A 135 10.31 16.80 -2.34
C ASN A 135 9.55 15.63 -1.69
N MET A 136 9.81 14.41 -2.17
CA MET A 136 9.21 13.19 -1.64
C MET A 136 10.19 12.38 -0.78
N ARG A 137 11.48 12.75 -0.72
CA ARG A 137 12.51 11.96 -0.05
C ARG A 137 12.21 11.75 1.43
N ASP A 138 11.81 12.81 2.10
CA ASP A 138 11.43 12.88 3.52
C ASP A 138 9.90 12.88 3.71
N GLY A 139 9.15 12.57 2.65
CA GLY A 139 7.70 12.47 2.69
C GLY A 139 7.23 11.25 3.48
N ILE A 140 5.96 11.26 3.84
CA ILE A 140 5.27 10.16 4.52
C ILE A 140 4.43 9.42 3.49
N LEU A 141 4.75 8.17 3.20
CA LEU A 141 3.88 7.32 2.42
C LEU A 141 2.62 7.04 3.23
N CYS A 142 1.46 7.40 2.67
CA CYS A 142 0.15 7.00 3.15
C CYS A 142 -0.45 6.04 2.12
N GLU A 143 -0.27 4.74 2.35
CA GLU A 143 -0.77 3.74 1.42
C GLU A 143 -2.28 3.82 1.27
N LEU A 144 -3.04 3.95 2.36
CA LEU A 144 -4.52 3.94 2.34
C LEU A 144 -5.12 4.94 1.33
N TYR A 145 -4.48 6.09 1.11
CA TYR A 145 -4.95 7.11 0.17
C TYR A 145 -4.06 7.24 -1.08
N GLY A 146 -3.07 6.36 -1.25
CA GLY A 146 -2.18 6.33 -2.41
C GLY A 146 -1.44 7.66 -2.62
N VAL A 147 -0.86 8.23 -1.56
CA VAL A 147 -0.21 9.54 -1.61
C VAL A 147 1.06 9.57 -0.77
N VAL A 148 2.05 10.37 -1.17
CA VAL A 148 3.20 10.74 -0.36
C VAL A 148 2.95 12.14 0.20
N LEU A 149 2.77 12.23 1.52
CA LEU A 149 2.53 13.48 2.22
C LEU A 149 3.86 14.21 2.44
N PRO A 150 4.06 15.40 1.85
CA PRO A 150 5.30 16.15 2.03
C PRO A 150 5.43 16.69 3.45
N THR A 151 6.63 16.64 4.02
CA THR A 151 6.92 17.19 5.36
C THR A 151 7.57 18.57 5.30
N TYR A 152 7.92 19.03 4.08
CA TYR A 152 8.47 20.36 3.76
C TYR A 152 9.77 20.72 4.50
N THR A 153 10.59 19.72 4.85
CA THR A 153 11.89 19.98 5.47
C THR A 153 12.91 20.44 4.42
N LEU A 154 14.09 20.86 4.89
CA LEU A 154 15.22 21.27 4.04
C LEU A 154 16.04 20.08 3.53
N THR A 155 15.52 18.86 3.63
CA THR A 155 16.21 17.65 3.14
C THR A 155 16.51 17.78 1.65
N PRO A 156 17.73 17.46 1.18
CA PRO A 156 18.07 17.53 -0.25
C PRO A 156 17.20 16.58 -1.08
N GLN A 157 16.65 17.11 -2.17
CA GLN A 157 15.86 16.35 -3.13
C GLN A 157 16.74 15.35 -3.90
N ILE A 158 16.22 14.13 -4.07
CA ILE A 158 16.78 13.11 -4.97
C ILE A 158 15.80 12.84 -6.11
N ALA A 159 16.28 12.22 -7.17
CA ALA A 159 15.45 11.85 -8.31
C ALA A 159 14.41 10.78 -7.91
N ASP A 160 13.24 10.79 -8.54
CA ASP A 160 12.15 9.85 -8.23
C ASP A 160 12.59 8.39 -8.47
N ILE A 161 13.36 8.14 -9.54
CA ILE A 161 13.88 6.80 -9.81
C ILE A 161 14.91 6.35 -8.75
N ALA A 162 15.69 7.27 -8.19
CA ALA A 162 16.61 6.97 -7.10
C ALA A 162 15.84 6.63 -5.82
N LEU A 163 14.76 7.36 -5.53
CA LEU A 163 13.87 7.07 -4.40
C LEU A 163 13.23 5.69 -4.53
N LEU A 164 12.75 5.31 -5.72
CA LEU A 164 12.24 3.95 -5.96
C LEU A 164 13.34 2.90 -5.77
N ASN A 165 14.54 3.08 -6.34
CA ASN A 165 15.65 2.15 -6.17
C ASN A 165 16.03 1.98 -4.69
N ASN A 166 15.96 3.04 -3.89
CA ASN A 166 16.18 2.98 -2.44
C ASN A 166 15.14 2.17 -1.68
N ILE A 167 13.94 2.02 -2.24
CA ILE A 167 12.89 1.18 -1.68
C ILE A 167 13.06 -0.28 -2.15
N LEU A 168 13.53 -0.50 -3.37
CA LEU A 168 13.75 -1.83 -3.95
C LEU A 168 15.07 -2.48 -3.50
N ARG A 169 16.04 -1.69 -3.00
CA ARG A 169 17.35 -2.21 -2.57
C ARG A 169 17.25 -3.04 -1.28
N GLY A 170 18.23 -3.92 -1.09
CA GLY A 170 18.40 -4.65 0.16
C GLY A 170 18.79 -3.71 1.32
N GLN A 171 18.58 -4.18 2.55
CA GLN A 171 18.89 -3.42 3.77
C GLN A 171 20.35 -2.93 3.82
N TYR A 172 21.28 -3.73 3.28
CA TYR A 172 22.72 -3.47 3.29
C TYR A 172 23.27 -2.84 2.01
N ASP A 173 22.43 -2.65 0.99
CA ASP A 173 22.86 -2.04 -0.26
C ASP A 173 23.02 -0.52 -0.09
N SER A 174 23.94 0.09 -0.84
CA SER A 174 24.16 1.53 -0.79
C SER A 174 22.92 2.32 -1.24
N GLU A 175 22.63 3.42 -0.55
CA GLU A 175 21.59 4.38 -0.97
C GLU A 175 21.99 5.11 -2.25
N ASP A 176 21.06 5.22 -3.20
CA ASP A 176 21.17 6.06 -4.38
C ASP A 176 20.75 7.50 -4.04
N LEU A 177 21.73 8.40 -4.03
CA LEU A 177 21.56 9.81 -3.68
C LEU A 177 21.49 10.74 -4.90
N ARG A 178 21.41 10.17 -6.11
CA ARG A 178 21.45 10.95 -7.36
C ARG A 178 20.22 11.85 -7.50
N ASN A 179 20.46 13.09 -7.89
CA ASN A 179 19.41 14.05 -8.25
C ASN A 179 19.12 13.99 -9.77
N ASN A 180 18.13 14.76 -10.24
CA ASN A 180 17.75 14.76 -11.67
C ASN A 180 18.87 15.21 -12.62
N GLU A 181 19.76 16.11 -12.20
CA GLU A 181 20.89 16.54 -13.02
C GLU A 181 21.97 15.46 -13.12
N ASP A 182 22.20 14.66 -12.07
CA ASP A 182 23.13 13.53 -12.12
C ASP A 182 22.69 12.49 -13.16
N PHE A 183 21.39 12.17 -13.20
CA PHE A 183 20.83 11.28 -14.23
C PHE A 183 20.96 11.88 -15.62
N LYS A 184 20.67 13.18 -15.77
CA LYS A 184 20.78 13.87 -17.06
C LYS A 184 22.21 13.90 -17.59
N GLN A 185 23.21 14.09 -16.73
CA GLN A 185 24.63 14.01 -17.09
C GLN A 185 25.03 12.59 -17.53
N ALA A 186 24.41 11.57 -16.96
CA ALA A 186 24.57 10.17 -17.38
C ALA A 186 23.75 9.79 -18.63
N GLY A 187 23.04 10.74 -19.25
CA GLY A 187 22.15 10.47 -20.40
C GLY A 187 20.89 9.68 -20.05
N GLN A 188 20.48 9.74 -18.79
CA GLN A 188 19.33 9.02 -18.23
C GLN A 188 18.23 10.00 -17.76
N PHE A 189 17.02 9.49 -17.54
CA PHE A 189 15.90 10.26 -17.00
C PHE A 189 15.70 9.95 -15.52
N GLY A 190 15.65 10.99 -14.67
CA GLY A 190 15.49 10.85 -13.21
C GLY A 190 14.04 10.74 -12.72
N GLY A 191 13.06 11.01 -13.57
CA GLY A 191 11.64 10.89 -13.21
C GLY A 191 11.15 9.44 -13.25
N LEU A 192 10.03 9.18 -12.57
CA LEU A 192 9.41 7.86 -12.53
C LEU A 192 8.27 7.76 -13.55
N SER A 193 8.57 7.22 -14.73
CA SER A 193 7.57 6.74 -15.70
C SER A 193 7.29 5.24 -15.51
N PHE A 194 6.23 4.73 -16.14
CA PHE A 194 5.95 3.28 -16.19
C PHE A 194 7.11 2.48 -16.81
N MET A 195 7.78 3.05 -17.82
CA MET A 195 8.95 2.43 -18.45
C MET A 195 10.13 2.31 -17.47
N SER A 196 10.48 3.39 -16.78
CA SER A 196 11.57 3.38 -15.78
C SER A 196 11.23 2.53 -14.57
N PHE A 197 9.96 2.46 -14.16
CA PHE A 197 9.49 1.55 -13.12
C PHE A 197 9.77 0.09 -13.50
N ASN A 198 9.37 -0.34 -14.71
CA ASN A 198 9.65 -1.70 -15.19
C ASN A 198 11.14 -2.00 -15.33
N GLN A 199 11.95 -1.00 -15.70
CA GLN A 199 13.41 -1.14 -15.72
C GLN A 199 13.98 -1.35 -14.30
N ALA A 200 13.48 -0.61 -13.31
CA ALA A 200 13.88 -0.77 -11.92
C ALA A 200 13.48 -2.15 -11.37
N LEU A 201 12.24 -2.60 -11.60
CA LEU A 201 11.82 -3.95 -11.21
C LEU A 201 12.76 -5.03 -11.76
N LYS A 202 13.07 -4.95 -13.06
CA LYS A 202 13.98 -5.89 -13.72
C LYS A 202 15.40 -5.85 -13.14
N ALA A 203 15.91 -4.66 -12.81
CA ALA A 203 17.23 -4.50 -12.20
C ALA A 203 17.31 -5.13 -10.80
N HIS A 204 16.17 -5.23 -10.11
CA HIS A 204 16.03 -5.85 -8.78
C HIS A 204 15.48 -7.29 -8.84
N ASN A 205 15.59 -7.98 -9.98
CA ASN A 205 15.13 -9.36 -10.21
C ASN A 205 13.62 -9.59 -9.99
N MET A 206 12.81 -8.54 -10.12
CA MET A 206 11.35 -8.64 -10.12
C MET A 206 10.83 -8.70 -11.56
N ALA A 207 9.75 -9.47 -11.78
CA ALA A 207 9.13 -9.57 -13.10
C ALA A 207 8.53 -8.21 -13.51
N PRO A 208 8.86 -7.67 -14.69
CA PRO A 208 8.24 -6.45 -15.19
C PRO A 208 6.79 -6.70 -15.63
N ASP A 209 6.00 -5.63 -15.71
CA ASP A 209 4.69 -5.67 -16.35
C ASP A 209 4.81 -5.90 -17.85
N THR A 210 4.00 -6.84 -18.37
CA THR A 210 3.93 -7.17 -19.79
C THR A 210 2.60 -6.78 -20.44
N ILE A 211 1.66 -6.26 -19.65
CA ILE A 211 0.30 -5.93 -20.06
C ILE A 211 0.10 -4.42 -19.89
N GLU A 212 -0.64 -3.81 -20.81
CA GLU A 212 -0.98 -2.40 -20.70
C GLU A 212 -2.12 -2.19 -19.68
N PRO A 213 -2.04 -1.15 -18.85
CA PRO A 213 -3.10 -0.83 -17.92
C PRO A 213 -4.34 -0.30 -18.66
N TYR A 214 -5.52 -0.80 -18.27
CA TYR A 214 -6.82 -0.28 -18.69
C TYR A 214 -7.03 1.21 -18.36
N PHE A 215 -6.64 1.63 -17.16
CA PHE A 215 -6.78 3.01 -16.68
C PHE A 215 -5.43 3.70 -16.50
N GLN A 216 -5.43 5.02 -16.68
CA GLN A 216 -4.23 5.85 -16.53
C GLN A 216 -4.23 6.61 -15.20
N VAL A 217 -3.04 6.97 -14.70
CA VAL A 217 -2.91 7.80 -13.50
C VAL A 217 -3.58 9.16 -13.73
N GLY A 218 -4.41 9.57 -12.77
CA GLY A 218 -5.17 10.83 -12.83
C GLY A 218 -6.52 10.73 -13.55
N GLU A 219 -6.91 9.56 -14.02
CA GLU A 219 -8.24 9.33 -14.58
C GLU A 219 -9.31 9.29 -13.48
N TYR A 220 -10.43 9.98 -13.69
CA TYR A 220 -11.59 9.93 -12.80
C TYR A 220 -12.40 8.65 -13.04
N VAL A 221 -12.91 8.05 -11.96
CA VAL A 221 -13.64 6.77 -12.03
C VAL A 221 -15.07 6.87 -11.51
N ASP A 222 -15.57 8.09 -11.33
CA ASP A 222 -16.88 8.41 -10.76
C ASP A 222 -18.04 7.70 -11.48
N ASP A 223 -17.91 7.50 -12.80
CA ASP A 223 -18.94 6.88 -13.65
C ASP A 223 -19.23 5.41 -13.28
N PHE A 224 -18.30 4.74 -12.58
CA PHE A 224 -18.46 3.35 -12.16
C PHE A 224 -18.11 3.09 -10.69
N VAL A 225 -17.67 4.10 -9.94
CA VAL A 225 -17.36 4.02 -8.51
C VAL A 225 -18.31 4.90 -7.72
N GLN A 226 -19.52 4.39 -7.45
CA GLN A 226 -20.55 5.16 -6.72
C GLN A 226 -20.21 5.39 -5.24
N MET A 227 -19.32 4.57 -4.68
CA MET A 227 -18.98 4.60 -3.25
C MET A 227 -17.96 5.69 -2.90
N ALA A 228 -17.27 6.28 -3.89
CA ALA A 228 -16.23 7.28 -3.68
C ALA A 228 -16.28 8.34 -4.79
N PRO A 229 -17.09 9.41 -4.63
CA PRO A 229 -17.13 10.48 -5.60
C PRO A 229 -15.77 11.20 -5.68
N HIS A 230 -15.39 11.62 -6.89
CA HIS A 230 -14.12 12.26 -7.22
C HIS A 230 -12.89 11.38 -7.00
N ALA A 231 -13.08 10.05 -7.06
CA ALA A 231 -11.97 9.12 -6.99
C ALA A 231 -11.13 9.20 -8.27
N LEU A 232 -9.82 9.32 -8.09
CA LEU A 232 -8.83 9.33 -9.15
C LEU A 232 -7.98 8.07 -9.09
N ILE A 233 -7.61 7.51 -10.24
CA ILE A 233 -6.61 6.46 -10.32
C ILE A 233 -5.24 7.02 -9.89
N THR A 234 -4.61 6.38 -8.91
CA THR A 234 -3.25 6.71 -8.46
C THR A 234 -2.20 5.86 -9.18
N GLY A 235 -2.56 4.63 -9.53
CA GLY A 235 -1.75 3.73 -10.36
C GLY A 235 -2.23 2.28 -10.27
N PRO A 236 -1.71 1.41 -11.16
CA PRO A 236 -1.94 -0.03 -11.10
C PRO A 236 -1.16 -0.65 -9.94
N LEU A 237 -1.81 -1.54 -9.20
CA LEU A 237 -1.20 -2.36 -8.14
C LEU A 237 -0.80 -3.76 -8.66
N GLU A 238 -1.58 -4.30 -9.60
CA GLU A 238 -1.30 -5.58 -10.23
C GLU A 238 -1.92 -5.62 -11.63
N LEU A 239 -1.18 -6.19 -12.58
CA LEU A 239 -1.61 -6.35 -13.97
C LEU A 239 -1.52 -7.83 -14.38
N LYS A 240 -2.68 -8.49 -14.51
CA LYS A 240 -2.85 -9.82 -15.10
C LYS A 240 -3.80 -9.73 -16.31
N ALA A 241 -3.85 -10.78 -17.13
CA ALA A 241 -4.70 -10.78 -18.32
C ALA A 241 -6.19 -10.93 -17.94
N GLU A 242 -6.45 -11.68 -16.88
CA GLU A 242 -7.77 -11.97 -16.34
C GLU A 242 -8.35 -10.74 -15.63
N TYR A 243 -7.50 -10.01 -14.89
CA TYR A 243 -7.86 -8.85 -14.10
C TYR A 243 -6.69 -7.88 -13.86
N GLN A 244 -7.02 -6.65 -13.50
CA GLN A 244 -6.09 -5.59 -13.10
C GLN A 244 -6.61 -4.90 -11.84
N ILE A 245 -5.71 -4.57 -10.92
CA ILE A 245 -6.02 -3.92 -9.64
C ILE A 245 -5.51 -2.49 -9.66
N TYR A 246 -6.32 -1.54 -9.20
CA TYR A 246 -5.95 -0.12 -9.16
C TYR A 246 -6.21 0.51 -7.81
N ALA A 247 -5.21 1.26 -7.32
CA ALA A 247 -5.38 2.15 -6.19
C ALA A 247 -6.05 3.46 -6.62
N THR A 248 -6.96 3.98 -5.79
CA THR A 248 -7.54 5.31 -5.98
C THR A 248 -6.99 6.30 -4.94
N SER A 249 -7.30 7.59 -5.15
CA SER A 249 -7.02 8.69 -4.21
C SER A 249 -7.95 8.69 -2.98
N THR A 250 -8.75 7.63 -2.81
CA THR A 250 -9.69 7.43 -1.71
C THR A 250 -9.39 6.08 -1.04
N ASP A 251 -10.18 5.71 -0.04
CA ASP A 251 -10.11 4.41 0.62
C ASP A 251 -10.78 3.27 -0.18
N VAL A 252 -10.79 3.39 -1.51
CA VAL A 252 -11.34 2.42 -2.45
C VAL A 252 -10.21 1.85 -3.31
N VAL A 253 -10.35 0.58 -3.68
CA VAL A 253 -9.51 -0.10 -4.66
C VAL A 253 -10.42 -0.66 -5.75
N LEU A 254 -9.97 -0.63 -7.00
CA LEU A 254 -10.75 -1.15 -8.13
C LEU A 254 -10.21 -2.47 -8.59
N LEU A 255 -11.11 -3.42 -8.79
CA LEU A 255 -10.88 -4.65 -9.52
C LEU A 255 -11.49 -4.51 -10.92
N ALA A 256 -10.65 -4.36 -11.92
CA ALA A 256 -11.03 -4.38 -13.33
C ALA A 256 -10.83 -5.78 -13.89
N MET A 257 -11.86 -6.37 -14.48
CA MET A 257 -11.87 -7.76 -14.92
C MET A 257 -12.13 -7.82 -16.42
N SER A 258 -11.37 -8.67 -17.10
CA SER A 258 -11.68 -9.03 -18.48
C SER A 258 -13.11 -9.60 -18.57
N GLN A 259 -13.82 -9.33 -19.66
CA GLN A 259 -15.17 -9.85 -19.86
C GLN A 259 -15.22 -11.38 -19.77
N ALA A 260 -14.20 -12.06 -20.30
CA ALA A 260 -14.13 -13.53 -20.31
C ALA A 260 -14.02 -14.09 -18.90
N TRP A 261 -13.10 -13.57 -18.08
CA TRP A 261 -12.93 -14.03 -16.70
C TRP A 261 -14.14 -13.70 -15.84
N ALA A 262 -14.68 -12.48 -15.95
CA ALA A 262 -15.87 -12.09 -15.21
C ALA A 262 -17.09 -12.97 -15.54
N GLN A 263 -17.29 -13.34 -16.81
CA GLN A 263 -18.38 -14.22 -17.20
C GLN A 263 -18.20 -15.62 -16.60
N GLU A 264 -16.99 -16.17 -16.62
CA GLU A 264 -16.69 -17.48 -16.02
C GLU A 264 -16.96 -17.49 -14.50
N LEU A 265 -16.64 -16.39 -13.81
CA LEU A 265 -16.95 -16.22 -12.38
C LEU A 265 -18.46 -16.17 -12.13
N ILE A 266 -19.24 -15.50 -12.99
CA ILE A 266 -20.71 -15.43 -12.90
C ILE A 266 -21.32 -16.81 -13.14
N ASP A 267 -20.91 -17.50 -14.21
CA ASP A 267 -21.46 -18.80 -14.60
C ASP A 267 -21.24 -19.87 -13.52
N ARG A 268 -20.13 -19.74 -12.79
CA ARG A 268 -19.79 -20.57 -11.62
C ARG A 268 -20.39 -20.06 -10.30
N ASN A 269 -21.22 -19.02 -10.35
CA ASN A 269 -21.88 -18.36 -9.23
C ASN A 269 -20.90 -17.80 -8.18
N LEU A 270 -19.65 -17.52 -8.51
CA LEU A 270 -18.66 -16.99 -7.55
C LEU A 270 -18.91 -15.53 -7.22
N VAL A 271 -19.34 -14.75 -8.21
CA VAL A 271 -19.64 -13.31 -8.08
C VAL A 271 -21.00 -13.05 -8.73
N LEU A 272 -21.80 -12.13 -8.18
CA LEU A 272 -23.08 -11.77 -8.78
C LEU A 272 -22.87 -10.69 -9.85
N GLN A 273 -23.59 -10.83 -10.97
CA GLN A 273 -23.53 -9.85 -12.05
C GLN A 273 -23.93 -8.44 -11.60
N MET A 274 -24.87 -8.32 -10.66
CA MET A 274 -25.40 -7.04 -10.17
C MET A 274 -24.37 -6.21 -9.41
N ASP A 275 -23.33 -6.85 -8.88
CA ASP A 275 -22.28 -6.19 -8.10
C ASP A 275 -21.27 -5.48 -9.02
N MET A 276 -21.28 -5.80 -10.32
CA MET A 276 -20.29 -5.31 -11.29
C MET A 276 -20.85 -4.25 -12.22
N LYS A 277 -20.04 -3.21 -12.45
CA LYS A 277 -20.30 -2.22 -13.50
C LYS A 277 -19.64 -2.65 -14.80
N SER A 278 -20.32 -2.39 -15.92
CA SER A 278 -19.77 -2.67 -17.25
C SER A 278 -19.18 -1.40 -17.81
N VAL A 279 -17.90 -1.43 -18.18
CA VAL A 279 -17.17 -0.26 -18.68
C VAL A 279 -16.60 -0.61 -20.05
N GLN A 280 -16.81 0.27 -21.03
CA GLN A 280 -16.25 0.13 -22.37
C GLN A 280 -14.91 0.87 -22.42
N ILE A 281 -13.82 0.15 -22.69
CA ILE A 281 -12.48 0.72 -22.88
C ILE A 281 -12.01 0.38 -24.28
N GLY A 282 -11.95 1.39 -25.15
CA GLY A 282 -11.66 1.19 -26.56
C GLY A 282 -12.67 0.23 -27.20
N ARG A 283 -12.22 -0.96 -27.60
CA ARG A 283 -13.06 -2.01 -28.19
C ARG A 283 -13.45 -3.12 -27.21
N GLU A 284 -12.89 -3.10 -26.00
CA GLU A 284 -13.11 -4.12 -25.00
C GLU A 284 -14.17 -3.67 -24.00
N MET A 285 -15.04 -4.60 -23.61
CA MET A 285 -15.88 -4.45 -22.43
C MET A 285 -15.14 -5.09 -21.27
N ILE A 286 -15.07 -4.38 -20.15
CA ILE A 286 -14.56 -4.91 -18.89
C ILE A 286 -15.65 -4.82 -17.81
N LYS A 287 -15.46 -5.58 -16.74
CA LYS A 287 -16.29 -5.49 -15.54
C LYS A 287 -15.48 -4.87 -14.41
N VAL A 288 -16.02 -3.87 -13.75
CA VAL A 288 -15.35 -3.17 -12.65
C VAL A 288 -16.13 -3.38 -11.36
N LEU A 289 -15.39 -3.68 -10.30
CA LEU A 289 -15.88 -3.76 -8.94
C LEU A 289 -15.07 -2.80 -8.06
N ALA A 290 -15.76 -1.95 -7.31
CA ALA A 290 -15.16 -1.07 -6.32
C ALA A 290 -15.22 -1.76 -4.95
N LEU A 291 -14.08 -1.85 -4.27
CA LEU A 291 -13.93 -2.54 -2.99
C LEU A 291 -13.28 -1.61 -1.96
N PRO A 292 -13.57 -1.77 -0.66
CA PRO A 292 -12.90 -1.01 0.38
C PRO A 292 -11.41 -1.40 0.42
N ARG A 293 -10.53 -0.40 0.31
CA ARG A 293 -9.07 -0.61 0.32
C ARG A 293 -8.58 -1.13 1.66
N ARG A 294 -9.31 -0.84 2.76
CA ARG A 294 -9.02 -1.35 4.10
C ARG A 294 -9.03 -2.88 4.21
N ALA A 295 -9.52 -3.61 3.20
CA ALA A 295 -9.48 -5.06 3.13
C ALA A 295 -8.57 -5.53 1.99
N ALA A 296 -7.93 -6.69 2.14
CA ALA A 296 -7.02 -7.25 1.16
C ALA A 296 -7.72 -7.52 -0.19
N LEU A 297 -7.07 -7.04 -1.26
CA LEU A 297 -7.35 -7.37 -2.65
C LEU A 297 -6.01 -7.61 -3.35
N GLU A 298 -5.58 -8.87 -3.35
CA GLU A 298 -4.25 -9.25 -3.82
C GLU A 298 -4.24 -10.72 -4.27
N SER A 299 -3.33 -11.05 -5.17
CA SER A 299 -3.10 -12.44 -5.57
C SER A 299 -2.29 -13.19 -4.54
N LEU A 300 -2.59 -14.49 -4.38
CA LEU A 300 -1.91 -15.31 -3.38
C LEU A 300 -0.40 -15.49 -3.65
N ASP A 301 0.06 -15.23 -4.88
CA ASP A 301 1.46 -15.29 -5.31
C ASP A 301 2.20 -13.94 -5.32
N ASN A 302 1.52 -12.81 -5.10
CA ASN A 302 2.12 -11.48 -5.11
C ASN A 302 1.45 -10.56 -4.07
N ARG A 303 1.81 -10.79 -2.79
CA ARG A 303 1.14 -10.20 -1.64
C ARG A 303 1.89 -9.05 -0.99
N HIS A 304 1.12 -8.23 -0.29
CA HIS A 304 1.54 -7.07 0.46
C HIS A 304 0.78 -6.93 1.78
N TYR A 305 -0.50 -7.29 1.83
CA TYR A 305 -1.33 -7.06 3.01
C TYR A 305 -0.82 -7.84 4.24
N GLY A 306 -0.62 -7.15 5.36
CA GLY A 306 -0.24 -7.76 6.63
C GLY A 306 -1.35 -8.68 7.16
N ILE A 307 -1.03 -9.95 7.42
CA ILE A 307 -1.99 -10.93 7.92
C ILE A 307 -1.78 -11.13 9.42
N ASN A 308 -2.80 -10.80 10.22
CA ASN A 308 -2.86 -11.18 11.63
C ASN A 308 -3.49 -12.58 11.80
N GLN A 309 -3.54 -13.07 13.04
CA GLN A 309 -4.12 -14.39 13.36
C GLN A 309 -5.55 -14.57 12.82
N ASP A 310 -6.43 -13.58 12.97
CA ASP A 310 -7.83 -13.67 12.54
C ASP A 310 -7.94 -13.72 11.00
N ASP A 311 -7.06 -12.99 10.31
CA ASP A 311 -6.98 -12.96 8.86
C ASP A 311 -6.50 -14.31 8.29
N VAL A 312 -5.60 -15.02 8.97
CA VAL A 312 -5.18 -16.38 8.56
C VAL A 312 -6.39 -17.33 8.50
N PHE A 313 -7.22 -17.35 9.55
CA PHE A 313 -8.41 -18.20 9.59
C PHE A 313 -9.45 -17.78 8.56
N THR A 314 -9.62 -16.47 8.36
CA THR A 314 -10.54 -15.93 7.35
C THR A 314 -10.13 -16.36 5.94
N LEU A 315 -8.83 -16.31 5.64
CA LEU A 315 -8.29 -16.80 4.37
C LEU A 315 -8.47 -18.32 4.22
N ALA A 316 -8.11 -19.11 5.25
CA ALA A 316 -8.25 -20.56 5.20
C ALA A 316 -9.70 -21.00 4.94
N LEU A 317 -10.67 -20.32 5.57
CA LEU A 317 -12.09 -20.55 5.34
C LEU A 317 -12.53 -20.14 3.93
N ALA A 318 -11.99 -19.05 3.39
CA ALA A 318 -12.26 -18.62 2.01
C ALA A 318 -11.70 -19.64 0.99
N MET A 319 -10.48 -20.15 1.20
CA MET A 319 -9.86 -21.19 0.39
C MET A 319 -10.66 -22.51 0.47
N GLN A 320 -11.09 -22.92 1.66
CA GLN A 320 -11.94 -24.12 1.86
C GLN A 320 -13.26 -23.99 1.07
N ARG A 321 -13.92 -22.83 1.16
CA ARG A 321 -15.17 -22.55 0.42
C ARG A 321 -14.94 -22.59 -1.09
N ALA A 322 -13.83 -22.01 -1.56
CA ALA A 322 -13.44 -22.05 -2.97
C ALA A 322 -13.21 -23.49 -3.44
N ARG A 323 -12.41 -24.29 -2.71
CA ARG A 323 -12.15 -25.70 -3.03
C ARG A 323 -13.40 -26.56 -3.04
N ARG A 324 -14.33 -26.36 -2.09
CA ARG A 324 -15.61 -27.09 -2.07
C ARG A 324 -16.47 -26.80 -3.30
N LYS A 325 -16.44 -25.54 -3.77
CA LYS A 325 -17.23 -25.09 -4.91
C LYS A 325 -16.57 -25.41 -6.25
N LEU A 326 -15.24 -25.39 -6.29
CA LEU A 326 -14.40 -25.63 -7.46
C LEU A 326 -13.32 -26.65 -7.12
N PRO A 327 -13.64 -27.96 -7.11
CA PRO A 327 -12.74 -29.03 -6.65
C PRO A 327 -11.42 -29.12 -7.43
N GLU A 328 -11.39 -28.63 -8.67
CA GLU A 328 -10.22 -28.74 -9.55
C GLU A 328 -9.49 -27.41 -9.73
N ALA A 329 -10.00 -26.27 -9.24
CA ALA A 329 -9.39 -24.97 -9.48
C ALA A 329 -8.00 -24.83 -8.84
N GLN A 330 -7.09 -24.15 -9.52
CA GLN A 330 -5.78 -23.80 -8.98
C GLN A 330 -5.88 -22.54 -8.13
N LEU A 331 -5.35 -22.58 -6.90
CA LEU A 331 -5.39 -21.46 -5.97
C LEU A 331 -4.04 -20.72 -5.80
N GLN A 332 -2.95 -21.19 -6.41
CA GLN A 332 -1.62 -20.59 -6.22
C GLN A 332 -1.56 -19.10 -6.55
N ASP A 333 -2.16 -18.71 -7.68
CA ASP A 333 -2.18 -17.35 -8.21
C ASP A 333 -3.57 -16.71 -8.16
N ALA A 334 -4.48 -17.32 -7.38
CA ALA A 334 -5.85 -16.87 -7.24
C ALA A 334 -5.92 -15.52 -6.52
N LEU A 335 -6.95 -14.74 -6.85
CA LEU A 335 -7.21 -13.43 -6.27
C LEU A 335 -7.98 -13.59 -4.95
N TYR A 336 -7.38 -13.19 -3.84
CA TYR A 336 -8.08 -13.09 -2.56
C TYR A 336 -8.83 -11.76 -2.47
N VAL A 337 -10.13 -11.83 -2.22
CA VAL A 337 -11.01 -10.69 -2.03
C VAL A 337 -11.58 -10.74 -0.61
N GLN A 338 -10.83 -10.19 0.35
CA GLN A 338 -11.17 -10.28 1.77
C GLN A 338 -12.54 -9.67 2.09
N ALA A 339 -12.86 -8.52 1.49
CA ALA A 339 -14.14 -7.84 1.69
C ALA A 339 -15.37 -8.71 1.34
N LEU A 340 -15.20 -9.69 0.46
CA LEU A 340 -16.24 -10.64 0.07
C LEU A 340 -16.05 -12.03 0.70
N GLY A 341 -14.91 -12.28 1.35
CA GLY A 341 -14.55 -13.60 1.86
C GLY A 341 -14.38 -14.65 0.76
N LEU A 342 -13.86 -14.24 -0.40
CA LEU A 342 -13.73 -15.09 -1.59
C LEU A 342 -12.27 -15.26 -2.02
N VAL A 343 -11.97 -16.43 -2.61
CA VAL A 343 -10.76 -16.68 -3.39
C VAL A 343 -11.20 -17.01 -4.81
N LEU A 344 -10.80 -16.17 -5.76
CA LEU A 344 -11.23 -16.23 -7.16
C LEU A 344 -10.08 -16.80 -8.01
N PRO A 345 -10.19 -18.03 -8.53
CA PRO A 345 -9.12 -18.62 -9.32
C PRO A 345 -9.03 -17.99 -10.71
N THR A 346 -7.80 -17.87 -11.21
CA THR A 346 -7.48 -17.54 -12.61
C THR A 346 -7.62 -18.79 -13.49
N LYS A 347 -7.33 -19.98 -12.94
CA LYS A 347 -7.43 -21.28 -13.59
C LYS A 347 -8.37 -22.22 -12.85
N PHE A 348 -9.32 -22.79 -13.58
CA PHE A 348 -10.41 -23.61 -13.02
C PHE A 348 -10.10 -25.11 -12.97
N GLU A 349 -8.86 -25.49 -13.28
CA GLU A 349 -8.36 -26.88 -13.31
C GLU A 349 -6.93 -26.99 -12.75
N GLY A 350 -6.49 -28.21 -12.42
CA GLY A 350 -5.10 -28.52 -12.03
C GLY A 350 -4.73 -28.28 -10.57
N GLY A 351 -5.68 -27.94 -9.70
CA GLY A 351 -5.46 -27.73 -8.27
C GLY A 351 -5.70 -28.96 -7.39
N SER A 352 -5.18 -28.92 -6.16
CA SER A 352 -5.31 -29.97 -5.14
C SER A 352 -5.29 -29.39 -3.72
N LYS A 353 -5.83 -30.13 -2.75
CA LYS A 353 -5.82 -29.71 -1.33
C LYS A 353 -4.39 -29.59 -0.78
N GLU A 354 -3.48 -30.44 -1.24
CA GLU A 354 -2.08 -30.42 -0.84
C GLU A 354 -1.37 -29.15 -1.33
N GLN A 355 -1.69 -28.68 -2.54
CA GLN A 355 -1.20 -27.40 -3.03
C GLN A 355 -1.80 -26.24 -2.25
N ASP A 356 -3.11 -26.26 -1.95
CA ASP A 356 -3.77 -25.21 -1.18
C ASP A 356 -3.13 -25.04 0.22
N ALA A 357 -2.79 -26.15 0.88
CA ALA A 357 -2.13 -26.11 2.19
C ALA A 357 -0.72 -25.50 2.11
N LYS A 358 0.01 -25.73 1.01
CA LYS A 358 1.31 -25.09 0.74
C LYS A 358 1.15 -23.60 0.48
N VAL A 359 0.15 -23.21 -0.32
CA VAL A 359 -0.17 -21.80 -0.56
C VAL A 359 -0.47 -21.09 0.75
N LEU A 360 -1.31 -21.68 1.63
CA LEU A 360 -1.60 -21.10 2.94
C LEU A 360 -0.34 -20.98 3.82
N GLN A 361 0.55 -21.97 3.77
CA GLN A 361 1.83 -21.90 4.48
C GLN A 361 2.74 -20.80 3.92
N GLU A 362 2.91 -20.72 2.60
CA GLU A 362 3.66 -19.65 1.93
C GLU A 362 3.05 -18.28 2.28
N VAL A 363 1.73 -18.20 2.36
CA VAL A 363 1.02 -16.99 2.78
C VAL A 363 1.37 -16.58 4.22
N VAL A 364 1.50 -17.51 5.15
CA VAL A 364 1.84 -17.15 6.55
C VAL A 364 3.34 -16.87 6.70
N THR A 365 4.18 -17.50 5.90
CA THR A 365 5.64 -17.54 6.11
C THR A 365 6.45 -16.67 5.15
N VAL A 366 5.88 -16.27 4.02
CA VAL A 366 6.58 -15.56 2.94
C VAL A 366 5.86 -14.26 2.58
N GLY A 367 6.59 -13.15 2.64
CA GLY A 367 6.11 -11.83 2.25
C GLY A 367 6.66 -10.71 3.15
N PRO A 368 6.52 -9.43 2.76
CA PRO A 368 7.06 -8.29 3.51
C PRO A 368 6.45 -8.13 4.91
N PHE A 369 5.28 -8.72 5.16
CA PHE A 369 4.56 -8.68 6.45
C PHE A 369 4.20 -10.08 6.97
N ALA A 370 4.94 -11.12 6.55
CA ALA A 370 4.76 -12.47 7.08
C ALA A 370 5.15 -12.49 8.58
N GLN A 371 4.19 -12.75 9.46
CA GLN A 371 4.40 -12.84 10.90
C GLN A 371 4.87 -14.26 11.30
N SER A 372 6.09 -14.65 10.92
CA SER A 372 6.74 -15.89 11.41
C SER A 372 7.73 -15.56 12.55
N PRO A 373 7.97 -16.41 13.58
CA PRO A 373 7.42 -17.74 13.89
C PRO A 373 6.19 -17.72 14.82
N PHE A 374 5.60 -16.56 15.09
CA PHE A 374 4.52 -16.41 16.08
C PHE A 374 3.18 -17.03 15.67
N LEU A 375 3.03 -17.46 14.40
CA LEU A 375 1.80 -18.03 13.85
C LEU A 375 1.90 -19.53 13.52
N ASP A 376 2.96 -20.24 13.92
CA ASP A 376 3.09 -21.68 13.57
C ASP A 376 1.93 -22.52 14.13
N ASP A 377 1.52 -22.27 15.38
CA ASP A 377 0.36 -22.93 16.01
C ASP A 377 -0.97 -22.55 15.31
N VAL A 378 -1.07 -21.30 14.84
CA VAL A 378 -2.21 -20.78 14.09
C VAL A 378 -2.29 -21.44 12.72
N LEU A 379 -1.14 -21.59 12.05
CA LEU A 379 -1.03 -22.21 10.73
C LEU A 379 -1.48 -23.68 10.77
N HIS A 380 -1.04 -24.46 11.76
CA HIS A 380 -1.50 -25.84 11.94
C HIS A 380 -3.02 -25.93 12.10
N SER A 381 -3.60 -25.03 12.90
CA SER A 381 -5.05 -24.97 13.10
C SER A 381 -5.80 -24.55 11.82
N ALA A 382 -5.27 -23.57 11.09
CA ALA A 382 -5.85 -23.10 9.83
C ALA A 382 -5.77 -24.15 8.71
N GLN A 383 -4.68 -24.93 8.65
CA GLN A 383 -4.56 -26.06 7.73
C GLN A 383 -5.61 -27.14 8.03
N ALA A 384 -5.94 -27.39 9.29
CA ALA A 384 -7.01 -28.32 9.65
C ALA A 384 -8.38 -27.82 9.14
N VAL A 385 -8.65 -26.51 9.23
CA VAL A 385 -9.87 -25.89 8.67
C VAL A 385 -9.93 -26.07 7.15
N LEU A 386 -8.81 -25.86 6.45
CA LEU A 386 -8.73 -26.02 5.00
C LEU A 386 -8.97 -27.47 4.53
N GLN A 387 -8.55 -28.44 5.35
CA GLN A 387 -8.64 -29.86 5.02
C GLN A 387 -10.02 -30.46 5.31
N ALA A 388 -10.75 -29.92 6.30
CA ALA A 388 -12.14 -30.26 6.60
C ALA A 388 -13.05 -30.03 5.38
#